data_AF-A0A661RNH5-F1
#
_entry.id   AF-A0A661RNH5-F1
#
_cell.length_a   1.000
_cell.length_b   1.000
_cell.length_c   1.000
_cell.angle_alpha   90.00
_cell.angle_beta   90.00
_cell.angle_gamma   90.00
#
_symmetry.space_group_name_H-M   'P 1'
#
loop_
_entity.id
_entity.type
_entity.pdbx_description
1 polymer ?
#
loop_
_entity_poly.entity_id
_entity_poly.type
_entity_poly.pdbx_seq_one_letter_code
_entity_poly.pdbx_strand_id
1 'polypeptide(L)'
;MAVSLSGMTLHTDNDNETWSGTDDPDDYNNAIQGSNSESWQVSKNATETGTLTKSSALPTTRGLFMFWMSSNLAPYYTDIELVLESSSGNDKTFTVATAANKAIGGNFVASVVDFINKGVESGTFAPASFSELAIILDNSASGNIRSVINNWIDAMYFGVGHTISGTTAGDLLFKEAAAVDQLTANQYGILQNYNDIIYSQGDIDCAGTNLVSDSETLVFVDTINGYDTYNFDITGTVSFKNTTIIAAGAIDFILDAESATSFSMVGGALTGAEDVRLKDGQTFSGVVLNTAQAGTIANDPSGCTWNAPGLITVSATGSLNGCTLNDPSGAVAVDISSLNRLDGCTFNSDGTGHAIDLGTVDADTSMSWNCPTSGYASSDGSTGNEVILVNVTAGNTLTVNVSGVAYPTVYNTGSGTVYMPLATYSLSFSGIPSGVEYRLRQGSYNLQHQQDVTTGITAVFQYEYTEDYPVTVSFTGAGIIDSKTFSVMLSNSDQIIPVIFDPDPSYIA
;
A
#
# COMPACT_ATOMS: atom_id res chain seq x y z
N MET A 1 -22.52 4.39 21.61
CA MET A 1 -22.57 2.91 21.75
C MET A 1 -21.13 2.44 21.85
N ALA A 2 -20.85 1.40 22.64
CA ALA A 2 -19.51 0.81 22.66
C ALA A 2 -19.28 -0.02 21.38
N VAL A 3 -18.02 -0.36 21.11
CA VAL A 3 -17.64 -1.30 20.06
C VAL A 3 -18.32 -2.67 20.29
N SER A 4 -18.77 -3.31 19.22
CA SER A 4 -19.30 -4.68 19.23
C SER A 4 -18.73 -5.50 18.09
N LEU A 5 -18.59 -6.81 18.32
CA LEU A 5 -18.05 -7.76 17.36
C LEU A 5 -19.15 -8.69 16.84
N SER A 6 -19.01 -9.10 15.58
CA SER A 6 -19.81 -10.11 14.91
C SER A 6 -18.97 -10.74 13.80
N GLY A 7 -19.49 -11.73 13.07
CA GLY A 7 -18.77 -12.39 11.97
C GLY A 7 -18.23 -13.79 12.33
N MET A 8 -18.09 -14.08 13.63
CA MET A 8 -17.87 -15.42 14.16
C MET A 8 -19.18 -16.00 14.70
N THR A 9 -19.44 -17.27 14.39
CA THR A 9 -20.61 -18.04 14.84
C THR A 9 -20.14 -19.17 15.75
N LEU A 10 -20.73 -19.29 16.94
CA LEU A 10 -20.46 -20.39 17.85
C LEU A 10 -20.92 -21.70 17.23
N HIS A 11 -20.00 -22.63 17.05
CA HIS A 11 -20.33 -24.02 16.73
C HIS A 11 -20.79 -24.74 17.99
N THR A 12 -19.98 -24.67 19.05
CA THR A 12 -20.28 -25.19 20.38
C THR A 12 -19.31 -24.61 21.42
N ASP A 13 -19.75 -24.52 22.66
CA ASP A 13 -18.95 -24.24 23.86
C ASP A 13 -18.50 -25.53 24.58
N ASN A 14 -18.83 -26.70 24.02
CA ASN A 14 -18.58 -28.02 24.62
C ASN A 14 -19.24 -28.22 26.00
N ASP A 15 -20.21 -27.39 26.39
CA ASP A 15 -20.83 -27.49 27.71
C ASP A 15 -21.70 -28.74 27.87
N ASN A 16 -22.25 -29.28 26.77
CA ASN A 16 -23.19 -30.42 26.78
C ASN A 16 -23.12 -31.28 25.50
N GLU A 17 -22.00 -31.29 24.80
CA GLU A 17 -21.88 -32.06 23.56
C GLU A 17 -21.61 -33.55 23.83
N THR A 18 -22.04 -34.39 22.90
CA THR A 18 -21.74 -35.84 22.97
C THR A 18 -20.52 -36.12 22.11
N TRP A 19 -19.39 -36.27 22.77
CA TRP A 19 -18.15 -36.72 22.15
C TRP A 19 -18.05 -38.25 22.19
N SER A 20 -17.35 -38.82 21.22
CA SER A 20 -16.92 -40.22 21.25
C SER A 20 -15.41 -40.30 21.25
N GLY A 21 -14.87 -41.35 21.89
CA GLY A 21 -13.42 -41.49 22.09
C GLY A 21 -12.85 -40.62 23.23
N THR A 22 -13.71 -39.98 24.02
CA THR A 22 -13.36 -39.15 25.18
C THR A 22 -13.82 -39.79 26.50
N ASP A 23 -13.49 -39.19 27.65
CA ASP A 23 -13.77 -39.73 28.99
C ASP A 23 -14.99 -39.11 29.72
N ASP A 24 -15.94 -38.56 28.94
CA ASP A 24 -17.16 -37.83 29.36
C ASP A 24 -16.89 -36.39 29.88
N PRO A 25 -17.90 -35.48 29.91
CA PRO A 25 -17.72 -34.10 30.36
C PRO A 25 -17.24 -34.03 31.81
N ASP A 26 -16.20 -33.24 32.03
CA ASP A 26 -15.37 -33.34 33.23
C ASP A 26 -15.37 -32.04 34.04
N ASP A 27 -15.79 -32.14 35.31
CA ASP A 27 -15.95 -31.04 36.27
C ASP A 27 -14.59 -30.49 36.81
N TYR A 28 -13.49 -30.70 36.07
CA TYR A 28 -12.15 -30.36 36.53
C TYR A 28 -11.88 -28.85 36.43
N ASN A 29 -11.91 -28.18 37.58
CA ASN A 29 -11.54 -26.77 37.81
C ASN A 29 -10.16 -26.30 37.27
N ASN A 30 -9.35 -27.17 36.65
CA ASN A 30 -7.97 -26.85 36.29
C ASN A 30 -7.79 -26.37 34.84
N ALA A 31 -8.78 -26.54 33.98
CA ALA A 31 -8.71 -26.10 32.58
C ALA A 31 -10.12 -25.95 31.98
N ILE A 32 -10.89 -24.95 32.44
CA ILE A 32 -12.19 -24.58 31.84
C ILE A 32 -12.07 -23.18 31.24
N GLN A 33 -12.49 -23.01 29.99
CA GLN A 33 -12.64 -21.72 29.34
C GLN A 33 -14.14 -21.35 29.30
N GLY A 34 -14.65 -20.72 30.36
CA GLY A 34 -16.08 -20.43 30.49
C GLY A 34 -16.74 -21.33 31.52
N SER A 35 -17.70 -22.18 31.12
CA SER A 35 -18.52 -22.98 32.05
C SER A 35 -18.11 -24.45 32.12
N ASN A 36 -17.64 -25.05 31.01
CA ASN A 36 -17.15 -26.42 30.93
C ASN A 36 -16.14 -26.57 29.78
N SER A 37 -15.49 -27.74 29.64
CA SER A 37 -14.70 -28.12 28.46
C SER A 37 -14.84 -29.63 28.23
N GLU A 38 -14.59 -30.09 27.01
CA GLU A 38 -14.42 -31.53 26.77
C GLU A 38 -12.97 -31.92 27.03
N SER A 39 -12.75 -33.03 27.72
CA SER A 39 -11.40 -33.57 27.94
C SER A 39 -11.27 -35.01 27.50
N TRP A 40 -10.02 -35.42 27.29
CA TRP A 40 -9.69 -36.83 27.12
C TRP A 40 -8.24 -37.11 27.48
N GLN A 41 -8.00 -38.34 27.89
CA GLN A 41 -6.67 -38.90 28.03
C GLN A 41 -6.16 -39.39 26.68
N VAL A 42 -4.92 -39.05 26.31
CA VAL A 42 -4.16 -39.82 25.30
C VAL A 42 -3.08 -40.64 26.00
N SER A 43 -3.08 -41.94 25.76
CA SER A 43 -2.19 -42.90 26.42
C SER A 43 -0.76 -42.83 25.88
N LYS A 44 0.16 -43.48 26.61
CA LYS A 44 1.55 -43.63 26.17
C LYS A 44 1.62 -44.42 24.86
N ASN A 45 2.40 -43.94 23.90
CA ASN A 45 2.68 -44.61 22.62
C ASN A 45 1.40 -44.95 21.85
N ALA A 46 0.42 -44.06 21.94
CA ALA A 46 -0.89 -44.23 21.33
C ALA A 46 -1.22 -43.01 20.47
N THR A 47 -2.13 -43.25 19.54
CA THR A 47 -2.85 -42.20 18.81
C THR A 47 -4.30 -42.37 19.21
N GLU A 48 -4.91 -41.31 19.72
CA GLU A 48 -6.31 -41.34 20.15
C GLU A 48 -7.08 -40.19 19.50
N THR A 49 -8.37 -40.40 19.29
CA THR A 49 -9.24 -39.50 18.53
C THR A 49 -10.48 -39.18 19.34
N GLY A 50 -10.71 -37.89 19.59
CA GLY A 50 -11.99 -37.38 20.07
C GLY A 50 -12.83 -36.92 18.89
N THR A 51 -14.06 -37.40 18.78
CA THR A 51 -14.96 -37.09 17.66
C THR A 51 -16.26 -36.46 18.16
N LEU A 52 -16.64 -35.34 17.56
CA LEU A 52 -17.90 -34.63 17.75
C LEU A 52 -18.75 -34.72 16.48
N THR A 53 -19.88 -35.41 16.54
CA THR A 53 -20.86 -35.42 15.45
C THR A 53 -21.87 -34.28 15.65
N LYS A 54 -21.56 -33.11 15.08
CA LYS A 54 -22.44 -31.93 15.11
C LYS A 54 -22.42 -31.22 13.76
N SER A 55 -23.60 -31.02 13.16
CA SER A 55 -23.70 -30.34 11.87
C SER A 55 -23.70 -28.83 12.00
N SER A 56 -23.03 -28.15 11.08
CA SER A 56 -23.13 -26.69 10.88
C SER A 56 -22.95 -26.35 9.41
N ALA A 57 -23.61 -25.30 8.92
CA ALA A 57 -23.43 -24.83 7.56
C ALA A 57 -22.28 -23.81 7.52
N LEU A 58 -21.07 -24.28 7.21
CA LEU A 58 -19.91 -23.39 7.12
C LEU A 58 -19.98 -22.56 5.82
N PRO A 59 -19.44 -21.32 5.81
CA PRO A 59 -19.25 -20.53 4.60
C PRO A 59 -18.54 -21.31 3.48
N THR A 60 -18.85 -21.06 2.21
CA THR A 60 -18.31 -21.86 1.08
C THR A 60 -17.24 -21.15 0.27
N THR A 61 -17.03 -19.85 0.47
CA THR A 61 -16.12 -19.03 -0.34
C THR A 61 -14.91 -18.53 0.43
N ARG A 62 -15.07 -18.29 1.73
CA ARG A 62 -14.02 -17.83 2.63
C ARG A 62 -14.46 -18.15 4.06
N GLY A 63 -13.59 -18.71 4.87
CA GLY A 63 -13.91 -18.96 6.27
C GLY A 63 -12.77 -19.62 7.04
N LEU A 64 -12.81 -19.42 8.34
CA LEU A 64 -11.95 -19.94 9.37
C LEU A 64 -12.78 -20.83 10.28
N PHE A 65 -12.19 -21.95 10.69
CA PHE A 65 -12.67 -22.73 11.81
C PHE A 65 -11.67 -22.54 12.94
N MET A 66 -12.19 -22.20 14.12
CA MET A 66 -11.42 -21.85 15.29
C MET A 66 -11.83 -22.71 16.45
N PHE A 67 -10.86 -23.10 17.25
CA PHE A 67 -11.08 -23.87 18.45
C PHE A 67 -10.02 -23.53 19.50
N TRP A 68 -10.42 -23.55 20.76
CA TRP A 68 -9.51 -23.41 21.87
C TRP A 68 -9.11 -24.78 22.38
N MET A 69 -7.81 -25.02 22.48
CA MET A 69 -7.30 -26.30 22.97
C MET A 69 -6.14 -26.08 23.94
N SER A 70 -6.08 -26.92 24.96
CA SER A 70 -4.90 -27.10 25.80
C SER A 70 -4.44 -28.55 25.75
N SER A 71 -3.13 -28.75 25.78
CA SER A 71 -2.54 -30.09 25.92
C SER A 71 -1.35 -30.05 26.87
N ASN A 72 -1.36 -30.95 27.85
CA ASN A 72 -0.18 -31.23 28.69
C ASN A 72 0.83 -32.16 27.98
N LEU A 73 0.50 -32.64 26.78
CA LEU A 73 1.36 -33.49 25.97
C LEU A 73 2.28 -32.71 25.04
N ALA A 74 2.32 -31.37 25.07
CA ALA A 74 3.27 -30.58 24.29
C ALA A 74 4.73 -31.08 24.34
N PRO A 75 5.27 -31.60 25.47
CA PRO A 75 6.61 -32.19 25.47
C PRO A 75 6.75 -33.50 24.68
N TYR A 76 5.64 -34.19 24.37
CA TYR A 76 5.61 -35.61 24.01
C TYR A 76 4.85 -35.95 22.71
N TYR A 77 3.83 -35.19 22.32
CA TYR A 77 3.08 -35.50 21.11
C TYR A 77 3.97 -35.36 19.86
N THR A 78 3.70 -36.20 18.86
CA THR A 78 4.25 -36.09 17.51
C THR A 78 3.52 -34.97 16.78
N ASP A 79 2.20 -35.00 16.79
CA ASP A 79 1.32 -34.01 16.18
C ASP A 79 -0.08 -34.01 16.81
N ILE A 80 -0.81 -32.96 16.48
CA ILE A 80 -2.24 -32.86 16.70
C ILE A 80 -2.85 -32.49 15.36
N GLU A 81 -3.87 -33.23 14.95
CA GLU A 81 -4.62 -32.99 13.71
C GLU A 81 -6.08 -32.66 14.01
N LEU A 82 -6.62 -31.71 13.27
CA LEU A 82 -8.05 -31.43 13.17
C LEU A 82 -8.56 -32.03 11.86
N VAL A 83 -9.66 -32.77 11.92
CA VAL A 83 -10.38 -33.29 10.75
C VAL A 83 -11.77 -32.66 10.74
N LEU A 84 -12.14 -32.06 9.61
CA LEU A 84 -13.50 -31.58 9.35
C LEU A 84 -14.13 -32.46 8.28
N GLU A 85 -15.23 -33.12 8.59
CA GLU A 85 -15.91 -34.07 7.70
C GLU A 85 -17.31 -33.58 7.30
N SER A 86 -17.62 -33.74 6.02
CA SER A 86 -18.95 -33.48 5.47
C SER A 86 -19.86 -34.69 5.59
N SER A 87 -21.17 -34.47 5.50
CA SER A 87 -22.18 -35.55 5.60
C SER A 87 -22.07 -36.64 4.51
N SER A 88 -21.25 -36.43 3.49
CA SER A 88 -20.94 -37.42 2.46
C SER A 88 -19.72 -38.30 2.78
N GLY A 89 -19.07 -38.10 3.93
CA GLY A 89 -17.84 -38.79 4.32
C GLY A 89 -16.57 -38.27 3.64
N ASN A 90 -16.61 -37.03 3.11
CA ASN A 90 -15.41 -36.38 2.58
C ASN A 90 -14.85 -35.48 3.67
N ASP A 91 -13.54 -35.43 3.81
CA ASP A 91 -12.89 -34.71 4.91
C ASP A 91 -11.79 -33.76 4.43
N LYS A 92 -11.39 -32.89 5.37
CA LYS A 92 -10.22 -32.04 5.27
C LYS A 92 -9.45 -32.11 6.59
N THR A 93 -8.17 -32.47 6.50
CA THR A 93 -7.28 -32.67 7.65
C THR A 93 -6.25 -31.55 7.74
N PHE A 94 -6.00 -31.08 8.96
CA PHE A 94 -5.07 -29.99 9.26
C PHE A 94 -4.17 -30.40 10.41
N THR A 95 -2.86 -30.40 10.20
CA THR A 95 -1.90 -30.51 11.31
C THR A 95 -1.83 -29.16 12.03
N VAL A 96 -2.35 -29.10 13.26
CA VAL A 96 -2.49 -27.85 14.04
C VAL A 96 -1.36 -27.67 15.06
N ALA A 97 -0.67 -28.75 15.41
CA ALA A 97 0.57 -28.71 16.19
C ALA A 97 1.48 -29.88 15.82
N THR A 98 2.79 -29.72 16.00
CA THR A 98 3.80 -30.77 15.77
C THR A 98 4.85 -30.78 16.87
N ALA A 99 5.68 -31.83 16.93
CA ALA A 99 6.80 -31.91 17.86
C ALA A 99 7.80 -30.74 17.68
N ALA A 100 7.88 -30.17 16.47
CA ALA A 100 8.72 -29.01 16.16
C ALA A 100 8.00 -27.68 16.46
N ASN A 101 6.70 -27.59 16.15
CA ASN A 101 5.86 -26.43 16.43
C ASN A 101 4.80 -26.77 17.49
N LYS A 102 5.16 -26.53 18.75
CA LYS A 102 4.35 -26.88 19.92
C LYS A 102 3.29 -25.82 20.23
N ALA A 103 2.50 -25.46 19.22
CA ALA A 103 1.54 -24.36 19.29
C ALA A 103 0.49 -24.59 20.40
N ILE A 104 0.08 -25.85 20.62
CA ILE A 104 -0.91 -26.24 21.63
C ILE A 104 -0.19 -26.85 22.84
N GLY A 105 -0.07 -26.09 23.93
CA GLY A 105 0.66 -26.56 25.10
C GLY A 105 0.41 -25.78 26.40
N GLY A 106 0.09 -26.50 27.47
CA GLY A 106 -0.04 -25.98 28.83
C GLY A 106 -1.32 -25.17 29.07
N ASN A 107 -1.40 -23.96 28.50
CA ASN A 107 -2.60 -23.12 28.59
C ASN A 107 -3.48 -23.31 27.34
N PHE A 108 -4.75 -22.90 27.44
CA PHE A 108 -5.60 -22.79 26.27
C PHE A 108 -5.01 -21.80 25.28
N VAL A 109 -4.95 -22.24 24.03
CA VAL A 109 -4.57 -21.43 22.88
C VAL A 109 -5.64 -21.54 21.81
N ALA A 110 -5.88 -20.43 21.13
CA ALA A 110 -6.76 -20.40 19.98
C ALA A 110 -5.99 -20.92 18.76
N SER A 111 -6.50 -21.96 18.13
CA SER A 111 -6.00 -22.47 16.85
C SER A 111 -6.99 -22.12 15.75
N VAL A 112 -6.47 -21.78 14.57
CA VAL A 112 -7.26 -21.37 13.41
C VAL A 112 -6.89 -22.19 12.18
N VAL A 113 -7.89 -22.56 11.39
CA VAL A 113 -7.71 -23.20 10.09
C VAL A 113 -8.58 -22.53 9.02
N ASP A 114 -7.98 -22.13 7.91
CA ASP A 114 -8.67 -21.76 6.67
C ASP A 114 -9.16 -23.04 5.99
N PHE A 115 -10.39 -23.42 6.30
CA PHE A 115 -10.97 -24.65 5.77
C PHE A 115 -11.33 -24.57 4.29
N ILE A 116 -11.23 -23.39 3.66
CA ILE A 116 -11.45 -23.22 2.23
C ILE A 116 -10.16 -23.50 1.46
N ASN A 117 -9.05 -22.85 1.80
CA ASN A 117 -7.83 -22.92 0.97
C ASN A 117 -6.71 -23.81 1.53
N LYS A 118 -6.77 -24.19 2.81
CA LYS A 118 -5.71 -25.00 3.47
C LYS A 118 -6.19 -26.41 3.83
N GLY A 119 -5.27 -27.25 4.29
CA GLY A 119 -5.53 -28.63 4.69
C GLY A 119 -5.40 -29.63 3.55
N VAL A 120 -5.44 -30.92 3.91
CA VAL A 120 -5.36 -32.05 2.99
C VAL A 120 -6.73 -32.67 2.85
N GLU A 121 -7.26 -32.77 1.62
CA GLU A 121 -8.59 -33.34 1.38
C GLU A 121 -8.56 -34.84 1.12
N SER A 122 -9.52 -35.56 1.70
CA SER A 122 -9.95 -36.88 1.26
C SER A 122 -11.33 -36.76 0.60
N GLY A 123 -11.38 -36.94 -0.71
CA GLY A 123 -12.57 -36.60 -1.50
C GLY A 123 -12.71 -35.09 -1.72
N THR A 124 -13.93 -34.57 -1.77
CA THR A 124 -14.19 -33.11 -1.85
C THR A 124 -14.96 -32.70 -0.62
N PHE A 125 -14.27 -32.06 0.32
CA PHE A 125 -14.92 -31.50 1.51
C PHE A 125 -15.98 -30.49 1.10
N ALA A 126 -17.15 -30.57 1.74
CA ALA A 126 -18.31 -29.74 1.41
C ALA A 126 -18.73 -28.93 2.64
N PRO A 127 -18.19 -27.70 2.83
CA PRO A 127 -18.35 -26.90 4.06
C PRO A 127 -19.82 -26.67 4.46
N ALA A 128 -20.71 -26.44 3.48
CA ALA A 128 -22.14 -26.23 3.72
C ALA A 128 -22.85 -27.48 4.30
N SER A 129 -22.20 -28.63 4.28
CA SER A 129 -22.71 -29.91 4.77
C SER A 129 -21.80 -30.54 5.82
N PHE A 130 -20.97 -29.72 6.49
CA PHE A 130 -20.14 -30.15 7.61
C PHE A 130 -21.00 -30.81 8.71
N SER A 131 -20.55 -31.98 9.15
CA SER A 131 -21.31 -32.87 10.03
C SER A 131 -20.54 -33.45 11.18
N GLU A 132 -19.20 -33.52 11.07
CA GLU A 132 -18.37 -34.15 12.08
C GLU A 132 -17.00 -33.46 12.17
N LEU A 133 -16.52 -33.33 13.40
CA LEU A 133 -15.19 -32.86 13.74
C LEU A 133 -14.46 -33.97 14.50
N ALA A 134 -13.18 -34.19 14.17
CA ALA A 134 -12.32 -35.07 14.94
C ALA A 134 -11.00 -34.39 15.30
N ILE A 135 -10.54 -34.57 16.52
CA ILE A 135 -9.19 -34.21 16.96
C ILE A 135 -8.40 -35.49 17.15
N ILE A 136 -7.37 -35.66 16.32
CA ILE A 136 -6.45 -36.79 16.41
C ILE A 136 -5.20 -36.29 17.12
N LEU A 137 -4.82 -36.92 18.22
CA LEU A 137 -3.57 -36.61 18.89
C LEU A 137 -2.65 -37.82 18.83
N ASP A 138 -1.53 -37.66 18.12
CA ASP A 138 -0.51 -38.68 18.08
C ASP A 138 0.53 -38.47 19.17
N ASN A 139 0.61 -39.44 20.08
CA ASN A 139 1.62 -39.52 21.12
C ASN A 139 2.44 -40.82 20.99
N SER A 140 2.52 -41.38 19.78
CA SER A 140 3.21 -42.63 19.47
C SER A 140 4.71 -42.61 19.83
N ALA A 141 5.35 -41.44 19.76
CA ALA A 141 6.77 -41.24 20.06
C ALA A 141 7.08 -40.92 21.54
N SER A 142 6.08 -40.99 22.41
CA SER A 142 6.22 -40.52 23.80
C SER A 142 7.18 -41.38 24.64
N GLY A 143 7.83 -40.73 25.62
CA GLY A 143 8.58 -41.43 26.66
C GLY A 143 7.68 -42.09 27.71
N ASN A 144 8.17 -42.25 28.95
CA ASN A 144 7.33 -42.69 30.06
C ASN A 144 6.48 -41.52 30.58
N ILE A 145 5.27 -41.36 30.04
CA ILE A 145 4.25 -40.46 30.60
C ILE A 145 3.27 -41.26 31.49
N ARG A 146 2.62 -40.60 32.45
CA ARG A 146 1.51 -41.20 33.21
C ARG A 146 0.22 -41.02 32.40
N SER A 147 -0.61 -42.07 32.34
CA SER A 147 -2.00 -41.97 31.88
C SER A 147 -2.82 -41.18 32.88
N VAL A 148 -3.07 -39.92 32.55
CA VAL A 148 -4.02 -39.01 33.19
C VAL A 148 -4.61 -38.15 32.07
N ILE A 149 -5.80 -37.57 32.28
CA ILE A 149 -6.38 -36.57 31.38
C ILE A 149 -5.34 -35.51 31.04
N ASN A 150 -5.15 -35.29 29.75
CA ASN A 150 -4.03 -34.50 29.28
C ASN A 150 -4.34 -33.59 28.08
N ASN A 151 -5.59 -33.58 27.60
CA ASN A 151 -6.08 -32.66 26.58
C ASN A 151 -7.45 -32.12 26.95
N TRP A 152 -7.68 -30.89 26.55
CA TRP A 152 -8.93 -30.17 26.73
C TRP A 152 -9.24 -29.39 25.46
N ILE A 153 -10.48 -29.45 25.00
CA ILE A 153 -11.00 -28.62 23.92
C ILE A 153 -12.24 -27.86 24.41
N ASP A 154 -12.32 -26.60 24.01
CA ASP A 154 -13.36 -25.67 24.42
C ASP A 154 -13.92 -24.95 23.19
N ALA A 155 -14.53 -23.79 23.40
CA ALA A 155 -15.29 -23.01 22.45
C ALA A 155 -14.75 -23.07 21.02
N MET A 156 -15.63 -23.51 20.14
CA MET A 156 -15.40 -23.63 18.72
C MET A 156 -16.25 -22.62 17.97
N TYR A 157 -15.61 -21.90 17.07
CA TYR A 157 -16.25 -20.89 16.25
C TYR A 157 -15.94 -21.11 14.78
N PHE A 158 -16.84 -20.66 13.91
CA PHE A 158 -16.55 -20.54 12.49
C PHE A 158 -17.07 -19.22 11.94
N GLY A 159 -16.40 -18.68 10.94
CA GLY A 159 -16.68 -17.36 10.39
C GLY A 159 -15.56 -16.88 9.49
N VAL A 160 -15.55 -15.61 9.10
CA VAL A 160 -14.44 -15.04 8.32
C VAL A 160 -13.45 -14.27 9.20
N GLY A 161 -13.87 -13.89 10.40
CA GLY A 161 -13.18 -12.94 11.27
C GLY A 161 -14.20 -12.01 11.93
N HIS A 162 -13.80 -10.76 12.19
CA HIS A 162 -14.64 -9.79 12.90
C HIS A 162 -15.14 -8.65 12.03
N THR A 163 -16.45 -8.45 12.04
CA THR A 163 -17.06 -7.15 11.74
C THR A 163 -17.15 -6.33 13.03
N ILE A 164 -16.34 -5.28 13.10
CA ILE A 164 -16.29 -4.32 14.20
C ILE A 164 -17.31 -3.22 13.94
N SER A 165 -18.29 -3.09 14.83
CA SER A 165 -19.41 -2.14 14.72
C SER A 165 -19.50 -1.21 15.92
N GLY A 166 -20.40 -0.21 15.86
CA GLY A 166 -20.60 0.74 16.95
C GLY A 166 -19.76 2.02 16.84
N THR A 167 -19.22 2.48 17.98
CA THR A 167 -18.43 3.70 18.10
C THR A 167 -17.31 3.50 19.12
N THR A 168 -16.12 4.01 18.83
CA THR A 168 -15.01 3.97 19.78
C THR A 168 -15.22 4.97 20.91
N ALA A 169 -14.80 4.60 22.12
CA ALA A 169 -14.95 5.45 23.31
C ALA A 169 -13.66 6.22 23.65
N GLY A 170 -12.50 5.61 23.43
CA GLY A 170 -11.18 6.13 23.78
C GLY A 170 -10.25 6.33 22.59
N ASP A 171 -10.78 6.30 21.36
CA ASP A 171 -10.01 6.36 20.11
C ASP A 171 -8.98 5.22 19.98
N LEU A 172 -9.30 4.08 20.58
CA LEU A 172 -8.48 2.87 20.59
C LEU A 172 -9.28 1.71 19.98
N LEU A 173 -9.67 1.86 18.71
CA LEU A 173 -10.49 0.90 17.96
C LEU A 173 -10.07 -0.55 18.18
N PHE A 174 -8.81 -0.88 17.91
CA PHE A 174 -8.37 -2.27 17.90
C PHE A 174 -8.25 -2.83 19.30
N LYS A 175 -7.79 -2.02 20.27
CA LYS A 175 -7.73 -2.43 21.67
C LYS A 175 -9.12 -2.61 22.28
N GLU A 176 -10.07 -1.74 21.95
CA GLU A 176 -11.47 -1.89 22.37
C GLU A 176 -12.10 -3.15 21.76
N ALA A 177 -11.85 -3.40 20.47
CA ALA A 177 -12.28 -4.63 19.81
C ALA A 177 -11.66 -5.88 20.45
N ALA A 178 -10.33 -5.91 20.65
CA ALA A 178 -9.64 -7.02 21.30
C ALA A 178 -10.15 -7.27 22.73
N ALA A 179 -10.47 -6.20 23.48
CA ALA A 179 -11.06 -6.35 24.81
C ALA A 179 -12.43 -7.03 24.78
N VAL A 180 -13.24 -6.80 23.74
CA VAL A 180 -14.53 -7.49 23.54
C VAL A 180 -14.29 -8.94 23.11
N ASP A 181 -13.33 -9.22 22.23
CA ASP A 181 -12.98 -10.59 21.82
C ASP A 181 -12.56 -11.43 23.04
N GLN A 182 -11.68 -10.88 23.87
CA GLN A 182 -11.08 -11.56 25.02
C GLN A 182 -12.00 -11.66 26.25
N LEU A 183 -13.23 -11.14 26.20
CA LEU A 183 -14.20 -11.35 27.28
C LEU A 183 -14.45 -12.84 27.45
N THR A 184 -14.50 -13.32 28.70
CA THR A 184 -14.77 -14.74 29.01
C THR A 184 -16.05 -15.28 28.35
N ALA A 185 -17.06 -14.43 28.15
CA ALA A 185 -18.31 -14.83 27.50
C ALA A 185 -18.21 -14.97 25.96
N ASN A 186 -17.13 -14.46 25.37
CA ASN A 186 -16.92 -14.43 23.92
C ASN A 186 -15.77 -15.36 23.55
N GLN A 187 -14.54 -14.97 23.90
CA GLN A 187 -13.31 -15.70 23.59
C GLN A 187 -13.29 -16.21 22.15
N TYR A 188 -13.52 -15.32 21.18
CA TYR A 188 -13.53 -15.72 19.78
C TYR A 188 -12.14 -16.16 19.31
N GLY A 189 -11.09 -15.54 19.86
CA GLY A 189 -9.68 -15.84 19.60
C GLY A 189 -9.13 -15.20 18.34
N ILE A 190 -9.88 -14.33 17.66
CA ILE A 190 -9.44 -13.64 16.44
C ILE A 190 -8.51 -12.48 16.79
N LEU A 191 -8.87 -11.67 17.78
CA LEU A 191 -8.10 -10.51 18.22
C LEU A 191 -7.49 -10.73 19.60
N GLN A 192 -6.17 -10.56 19.70
CA GLN A 192 -5.45 -10.67 20.96
C GLN A 192 -4.59 -9.44 21.21
N ASN A 193 -4.76 -8.80 22.37
CA ASN A 193 -3.87 -7.74 22.81
C ASN A 193 -2.71 -8.34 23.61
N TYR A 194 -1.48 -8.12 23.15
CA TYR A 194 -0.26 -8.43 23.88
C TYR A 194 0.68 -7.22 23.87
N ASN A 195 0.93 -6.65 25.05
CA ASN A 195 1.77 -5.46 25.25
C ASN A 195 1.37 -4.28 24.35
N ASP A 196 0.07 -3.98 24.26
CA ASP A 196 -0.51 -2.90 23.45
C ASP A 196 -0.32 -3.04 21.92
N ILE A 197 0.06 -4.23 21.46
CA ILE A 197 -0.01 -4.64 20.07
C ILE A 197 -1.18 -5.61 19.91
N ILE A 198 -2.02 -5.36 18.91
CA ILE A 198 -3.21 -6.17 18.65
C ILE A 198 -2.84 -7.13 17.52
N TYR A 199 -2.93 -8.41 17.79
CA TYR A 199 -2.70 -9.47 16.82
C TYR A 199 -4.04 -9.99 16.30
N SER A 200 -4.18 -10.09 14.98
CA SER A 200 -5.34 -10.66 14.30
C SER A 200 -4.97 -11.92 13.56
N GLN A 201 -5.75 -12.97 13.77
CA GLN A 201 -5.66 -14.24 13.03
C GLN A 201 -6.90 -14.51 12.16
N GLY A 202 -7.67 -13.46 11.86
CA GLY A 202 -8.77 -13.49 10.89
C GLY A 202 -9.00 -12.14 10.22
N ASP A 203 -9.95 -12.10 9.31
CA ASP A 203 -10.32 -10.87 8.60
C ASP A 203 -10.91 -9.84 9.56
N ILE A 204 -10.84 -8.58 9.17
CA ILE A 204 -11.45 -7.47 9.91
C ILE A 204 -12.25 -6.60 8.94
N ASP A 205 -13.51 -6.34 9.27
CA ASP A 205 -14.34 -5.32 8.63
C ASP A 205 -14.72 -4.23 9.65
N CYS A 206 -14.31 -2.99 9.40
CA CYS A 206 -14.68 -1.84 10.23
C CYS A 206 -15.98 -1.19 9.72
N ALA A 207 -17.13 -1.65 10.24
CA ALA A 207 -18.48 -1.27 9.79
C ALA A 207 -19.22 -0.26 10.69
N GLY A 208 -18.57 0.27 11.73
CA GLY A 208 -19.18 1.21 12.67
C GLY A 208 -19.41 2.64 12.14
N THR A 209 -20.04 3.50 12.94
CA THR A 209 -20.42 4.87 12.54
C THR A 209 -19.43 5.95 12.98
N ASN A 210 -18.49 5.62 13.86
CA ASN A 210 -17.38 6.49 14.27
C ASN A 210 -16.32 5.62 14.95
N LEU A 211 -15.52 4.93 14.14
CA LEU A 211 -14.45 4.07 14.61
C LEU A 211 -13.13 4.82 14.48
N VAL A 212 -12.47 5.11 15.60
CA VAL A 212 -11.23 5.87 15.62
C VAL A 212 -10.11 5.02 16.22
N SER A 213 -9.01 4.92 15.49
CA SER A 213 -7.74 4.39 15.97
C SER A 213 -6.73 5.54 16.02
N ASP A 214 -6.12 5.80 17.18
CA ASP A 214 -5.00 6.72 17.33
C ASP A 214 -3.79 5.98 17.92
N SER A 215 -2.71 5.95 17.15
CA SER A 215 -1.40 5.43 17.57
C SER A 215 -1.42 3.95 18.00
N GLU A 216 -2.33 3.14 17.45
CA GLU A 216 -2.38 1.69 17.68
C GLU A 216 -1.57 0.92 16.63
N THR A 217 -1.19 -0.31 16.98
CA THR A 217 -0.59 -1.26 16.04
C THR A 217 -1.45 -2.51 15.92
N LEU A 218 -1.92 -2.81 14.71
CA LEU A 218 -2.57 -4.06 14.34
C LEU A 218 -1.58 -4.92 13.55
N VAL A 219 -1.48 -6.20 13.89
CA VAL A 219 -0.62 -7.18 13.23
C VAL A 219 -1.47 -8.38 12.80
N PHE A 220 -1.63 -8.59 11.51
CA PHE A 220 -2.08 -9.88 10.99
C PHE A 220 -0.95 -10.89 11.17
N VAL A 221 -1.26 -12.07 11.70
CA VAL A 221 -0.26 -13.10 12.03
C VAL A 221 -0.25 -14.24 11.02
N ASP A 222 0.94 -14.63 10.60
CA ASP A 222 1.17 -15.89 9.91
C ASP A 222 0.97 -17.05 10.89
N THR A 223 -0.04 -17.88 10.61
CA THR A 223 -0.33 -19.09 11.38
C THR A 223 -0.29 -20.30 10.45
N ILE A 224 0.05 -21.47 11.00
CA ILE A 224 0.32 -22.69 10.24
C ILE A 224 -0.77 -23.04 9.20
N ASN A 225 -2.03 -22.77 9.51
CA ASN A 225 -3.18 -23.05 8.66
C ASN A 225 -4.07 -21.82 8.44
N GLY A 226 -3.58 -20.61 8.69
CA GLY A 226 -4.34 -19.37 8.52
C GLY A 226 -4.46 -18.94 7.06
N TYR A 227 -4.97 -17.73 6.88
CA TYR A 227 -5.00 -17.09 5.56
C TYR A 227 -3.59 -16.73 5.09
N ASP A 228 -3.36 -16.89 3.78
CA ASP A 228 -2.18 -16.32 3.11
C ASP A 228 -2.35 -14.80 2.93
N THR A 229 -3.57 -14.38 2.63
CA THR A 229 -3.96 -12.98 2.42
C THR A 229 -5.17 -12.67 3.29
N TYR A 230 -5.03 -11.69 4.18
CA TYR A 230 -6.12 -11.21 5.04
C TYR A 230 -6.92 -10.09 4.37
N ASN A 231 -8.24 -10.08 4.59
CA ASN A 231 -9.06 -8.93 4.20
C ASN A 231 -9.13 -7.96 5.37
N PHE A 232 -8.77 -6.70 5.10
CA PHE A 232 -8.98 -5.59 6.00
C PHE A 232 -9.93 -4.57 5.34
N ASP A 233 -11.21 -4.79 5.56
CA ASP A 233 -12.28 -4.04 4.90
C ASP A 233 -12.71 -2.85 5.76
N ILE A 234 -13.06 -1.75 5.10
CA ILE A 234 -13.64 -0.56 5.71
C ILE A 234 -14.98 -0.30 5.03
N THR A 235 -16.09 -0.64 5.68
CA THR A 235 -17.45 -0.39 5.18
C THR A 235 -18.13 0.78 5.92
N GLY A 236 -17.66 1.11 7.12
CA GLY A 236 -18.22 2.13 8.00
C GLY A 236 -17.62 3.52 7.86
N THR A 237 -17.65 4.28 8.96
CA THR A 237 -17.01 5.60 9.13
C THR A 237 -15.80 5.44 10.06
N VAL A 238 -14.60 5.50 9.48
CA VAL A 238 -13.36 5.13 10.15
C VAL A 238 -12.29 6.21 10.02
N SER A 239 -11.56 6.47 11.11
CA SER A 239 -10.42 7.40 11.15
C SER A 239 -9.22 6.75 11.82
N PHE A 240 -8.13 6.63 11.07
CA PHE A 240 -6.83 6.19 11.54
C PHE A 240 -5.87 7.38 11.65
N LYS A 241 -5.23 7.51 12.81
CA LYS A 241 -4.26 8.57 13.07
C LYS A 241 -3.01 7.95 13.66
N ASN A 242 -1.89 8.03 12.96
CA ASN A 242 -0.64 7.36 13.35
C ASN A 242 -0.79 5.84 13.60
N THR A 243 -1.84 5.21 13.08
CA THR A 243 -2.11 3.79 13.19
C THR A 243 -1.16 3.01 12.29
N THR A 244 -0.62 1.91 12.80
CA THR A 244 0.25 1.00 12.03
C THR A 244 -0.45 -0.34 11.82
N ILE A 245 -0.50 -0.80 10.57
CA ILE A 245 -1.06 -2.11 10.19
C ILE A 245 0.03 -2.94 9.52
N ILE A 246 0.21 -4.17 9.97
CA ILE A 246 1.33 -5.04 9.57
C ILE A 246 0.79 -6.42 9.21
N ALA A 247 1.21 -6.98 8.08
CA ALA A 247 1.23 -8.43 7.89
C ALA A 247 2.60 -8.98 8.31
N ALA A 248 2.61 -9.89 9.29
CA ALA A 248 3.84 -10.44 9.84
C ALA A 248 4.06 -11.89 9.38
N GLY A 249 5.17 -12.16 8.69
CA GLY A 249 5.54 -13.49 8.21
C GLY A 249 5.52 -13.55 6.68
N ALA A 250 5.07 -14.68 6.13
CA ALA A 250 4.95 -14.89 4.69
C ALA A 250 3.55 -14.56 4.14
N ILE A 251 2.77 -13.80 4.91
CA ILE A 251 1.40 -13.39 4.58
C ILE A 251 1.36 -11.93 4.10
N ASP A 252 0.21 -11.54 3.56
CA ASP A 252 -0.12 -10.17 3.20
C ASP A 252 -1.57 -9.82 3.60
N PHE A 253 -1.98 -8.57 3.35
CA PHE A 253 -3.35 -8.13 3.55
C PHE A 253 -3.81 -7.15 2.48
N ILE A 254 -5.12 -7.11 2.23
CA ILE A 254 -5.77 -6.14 1.36
C ILE A 254 -6.46 -5.11 2.24
N LEU A 255 -6.08 -3.83 2.11
CA LEU A 255 -6.87 -2.73 2.68
C LEU A 255 -7.90 -2.28 1.64
N ASP A 256 -9.17 -2.58 1.87
CA ASP A 256 -10.26 -2.19 0.98
C ASP A 256 -11.20 -1.19 1.65
N ALA A 257 -11.14 0.06 1.20
CA ALA A 257 -12.03 1.12 1.65
C ALA A 257 -13.01 1.58 0.56
N GLU A 258 -13.18 0.85 -0.55
CA GLU A 258 -14.05 1.28 -1.65
C GLU A 258 -15.51 1.37 -1.22
N SER A 259 -15.92 0.50 -0.29
CA SER A 259 -17.28 0.45 0.26
C SER A 259 -17.48 1.30 1.52
N ALA A 260 -16.44 2.03 1.98
CA ALA A 260 -16.54 2.82 3.20
C ALA A 260 -17.65 3.86 3.11
N THR A 261 -18.30 4.19 4.23
CA THR A 261 -19.11 5.41 4.29
C THR A 261 -18.19 6.63 4.23
N SER A 262 -17.16 6.66 5.08
CA SER A 262 -16.04 7.62 5.03
C SER A 262 -14.79 6.99 5.63
N PHE A 263 -13.63 7.29 5.07
CA PHE A 263 -12.34 6.82 5.58
C PHE A 263 -11.33 7.94 5.59
N SER A 264 -10.56 8.02 6.68
CA SER A 264 -9.40 8.89 6.81
C SER A 264 -8.24 8.11 7.41
N MET A 265 -7.07 8.18 6.79
CA MET A 265 -5.81 7.73 7.39
C MET A 265 -4.80 8.87 7.31
N VAL A 266 -4.33 9.35 8.46
CA VAL A 266 -3.35 10.44 8.57
C VAL A 266 -2.15 9.96 9.38
N GLY A 267 -0.99 9.91 8.74
CA GLY A 267 0.23 9.33 9.31
C GLY A 267 0.15 7.81 9.44
N GLY A 268 1.07 7.25 10.22
CA GLY A 268 1.13 5.81 10.47
C GLY A 268 1.76 5.03 9.32
N ALA A 269 1.54 3.73 9.29
CA ALA A 269 2.15 2.87 8.27
C ALA A 269 1.30 1.64 7.92
N LEU A 270 1.45 1.19 6.68
CA LEU A 270 0.96 -0.09 6.17
C LEU A 270 2.19 -0.91 5.73
N THR A 271 2.38 -2.11 6.28
CA THR A 271 3.53 -2.97 5.95
C THR A 271 3.07 -4.36 5.54
N GLY A 272 3.42 -4.80 4.34
CA GLY A 272 2.95 -6.08 3.79
C GLY A 272 1.52 -6.02 3.25
N ALA A 273 1.07 -4.85 2.78
CA ALA A 273 -0.19 -4.75 2.05
C ALA A 273 -0.01 -5.33 0.65
N GLU A 274 -0.83 -6.29 0.24
CA GLU A 274 -0.87 -6.74 -1.16
C GLU A 274 -1.48 -5.63 -2.03
N ASP A 275 -2.59 -5.06 -1.57
CA ASP A 275 -3.34 -4.04 -2.31
C ASP A 275 -3.94 -3.01 -1.35
N VAL A 276 -4.06 -1.77 -1.83
CA VAL A 276 -4.71 -0.66 -1.14
C VAL A 276 -5.73 -0.03 -2.08
N ARG A 277 -7.01 -0.14 -1.74
CA ARG A 277 -8.12 0.35 -2.55
C ARG A 277 -8.86 1.46 -1.84
N LEU A 278 -8.90 2.62 -2.48
CA LEU A 278 -9.51 3.83 -1.94
C LEU A 278 -10.55 4.38 -2.91
N LYS A 279 -11.70 4.83 -2.39
CA LYS A 279 -12.71 5.56 -3.17
C LYS A 279 -12.50 7.07 -3.09
N ASP A 280 -13.07 7.79 -4.06
CA ASP A 280 -13.11 9.25 -4.07
C ASP A 280 -13.70 9.84 -2.77
N GLY A 281 -13.19 11.01 -2.38
CA GLY A 281 -13.58 11.73 -1.16
C GLY A 281 -12.98 11.21 0.15
N GLN A 282 -12.09 10.21 0.11
CA GLN A 282 -11.36 9.71 1.29
C GLN A 282 -10.07 10.48 1.55
N THR A 283 -9.71 10.63 2.83
CA THR A 283 -8.44 11.26 3.24
C THR A 283 -7.36 10.20 3.42
N PHE A 284 -6.24 10.34 2.73
CA PHE A 284 -5.09 9.45 2.88
C PHE A 284 -3.82 10.30 2.82
N SER A 285 -3.19 10.58 3.96
CA SER A 285 -2.17 11.61 4.03
C SER A 285 -1.01 11.23 4.96
N GLY A 286 0.23 11.45 4.52
CA GLY A 286 1.42 11.20 5.32
C GLY A 286 1.64 9.73 5.70
N VAL A 287 0.97 8.79 5.03
CA VAL A 287 1.06 7.35 5.31
C VAL A 287 2.32 6.78 4.70
N VAL A 288 3.02 5.92 5.44
CA VAL A 288 4.18 5.16 4.93
C VAL A 288 3.75 3.75 4.55
N LEU A 289 3.91 3.39 3.29
CA LEU A 289 3.59 2.07 2.75
C LEU A 289 4.88 1.33 2.47
N ASN A 290 5.14 0.26 3.22
CA ASN A 290 6.29 -0.60 3.05
C ASN A 290 5.84 -1.87 2.34
N THR A 291 6.47 -2.20 1.22
CA THR A 291 6.22 -3.41 0.42
C THR A 291 4.78 -3.56 -0.01
N ALA A 292 4.13 -2.45 -0.39
CA ALA A 292 2.77 -2.48 -0.94
C ALA A 292 2.80 -2.95 -2.40
N GLN A 293 2.28 -4.13 -2.73
CA GLN A 293 2.47 -4.69 -4.08
C GLN A 293 1.61 -4.00 -5.15
N ALA A 294 0.43 -3.48 -4.82
CA ALA A 294 -0.41 -2.72 -5.73
C ALA A 294 -1.22 -1.66 -5.00
N GLY A 295 -1.79 -0.73 -5.76
CA GLY A 295 -2.81 0.18 -5.23
C GLY A 295 -3.72 0.71 -6.33
N THR A 296 -5.02 0.70 -6.06
CA THR A 296 -6.02 1.40 -6.90
C THR A 296 -6.49 2.64 -6.16
N ILE A 297 -6.12 3.80 -6.69
CA ILE A 297 -6.28 5.09 -6.00
C ILE A 297 -7.34 5.92 -6.73
N ALA A 298 -8.55 5.99 -6.16
CA ALA A 298 -9.60 6.87 -6.65
C ALA A 298 -9.71 8.22 -5.92
N ASN A 299 -8.90 8.44 -4.88
CA ASN A 299 -8.81 9.67 -4.11
C ASN A 299 -7.51 10.46 -4.38
N ASP A 300 -7.21 11.42 -3.50
CA ASP A 300 -6.04 12.31 -3.60
C ASP A 300 -5.01 12.09 -2.46
N PRO A 301 -4.23 10.98 -2.44
CA PRO A 301 -3.18 10.80 -1.46
C PRO A 301 -2.19 11.96 -1.43
N SER A 302 -1.84 12.42 -0.23
CA SER A 302 -0.94 13.57 -0.04
C SER A 302 0.21 13.28 0.91
N GLY A 303 1.45 13.56 0.50
CA GLY A 303 2.62 13.39 1.36
C GLY A 303 2.91 11.94 1.77
N CYS A 304 2.31 10.96 1.10
CA CYS A 304 2.55 9.54 1.40
C CYS A 304 3.91 9.08 0.88
N THR A 305 4.49 8.07 1.52
CA THR A 305 5.74 7.43 1.07
C THR A 305 5.47 5.98 0.72
N TRP A 306 5.75 5.59 -0.52
CA TRP A 306 5.63 4.23 -1.03
C TRP A 306 7.04 3.65 -1.21
N ASN A 307 7.37 2.63 -0.42
CA ASN A 307 8.65 1.94 -0.46
C ASN A 307 8.49 0.58 -1.12
N ALA A 308 9.22 0.38 -2.22
CA ALA A 308 9.10 -0.76 -3.10
C ALA A 308 7.66 -1.05 -3.55
N PRO A 309 6.90 -0.05 -4.05
CA PRO A 309 5.56 -0.31 -4.56
C PRO A 309 5.64 -1.22 -5.79
N GLY A 310 4.63 -2.03 -6.05
CA GLY A 310 4.39 -2.47 -7.43
C GLY A 310 3.65 -1.39 -8.21
N LEU A 311 2.60 -1.75 -8.95
CA LEU A 311 1.88 -0.78 -9.78
C LEU A 311 0.84 0.00 -8.96
N ILE A 312 0.91 1.33 -9.02
CA ILE A 312 -0.14 2.22 -8.51
C ILE A 312 -0.99 2.71 -9.67
N THR A 313 -2.26 2.34 -9.71
CA THR A 313 -3.21 2.85 -10.70
C THR A 313 -3.97 4.03 -10.13
N VAL A 314 -3.77 5.21 -10.72
CA VAL A 314 -4.54 6.41 -10.36
C VAL A 314 -5.76 6.50 -11.27
N SER A 315 -6.94 6.46 -10.67
CA SER A 315 -8.20 6.54 -11.41
C SER A 315 -8.39 7.88 -12.11
N ALA A 316 -9.42 7.98 -12.94
CA ALA A 316 -9.78 9.21 -13.64
C ALA A 316 -10.19 10.37 -12.71
N THR A 317 -10.42 10.16 -11.42
CA THR A 317 -10.77 11.21 -10.45
C THR A 317 -9.68 11.51 -9.43
N GLY A 318 -8.78 10.56 -9.17
CA GLY A 318 -7.74 10.70 -8.14
C GLY A 318 -6.49 11.47 -8.59
N SER A 319 -5.59 11.73 -7.66
CA SER A 319 -4.28 12.36 -7.89
C SER A 319 -3.27 11.98 -6.79
N LEU A 320 -1.98 12.14 -7.05
CA LEU A 320 -0.92 12.04 -6.04
C LEU A 320 -0.30 13.43 -5.84
N ASN A 321 -0.22 13.89 -4.59
CA ASN A 321 0.33 15.20 -4.25
C ASN A 321 1.46 15.10 -3.22
N GLY A 322 2.67 15.48 -3.59
CA GLY A 322 3.83 15.47 -2.68
C GLY A 322 4.21 14.07 -2.20
N CYS A 323 3.78 13.02 -2.90
CA CYS A 323 4.08 11.64 -2.53
C CYS A 323 5.50 11.26 -2.96
N THR A 324 6.17 10.40 -2.18
CA THR A 324 7.48 9.83 -2.52
C THR A 324 7.31 8.37 -2.90
N LEU A 325 7.85 7.97 -4.05
CA LEU A 325 7.90 6.58 -4.50
C LEU A 325 9.37 6.15 -4.60
N ASN A 326 9.72 5.12 -3.84
CA ASN A 326 11.09 4.59 -3.76
C ASN A 326 11.14 3.17 -4.29
N ASP A 327 12.10 2.91 -5.18
CA ASP A 327 12.47 1.59 -5.68
C ASP A 327 11.27 0.76 -6.19
N PRO A 328 10.41 1.32 -7.07
CA PRO A 328 9.24 0.60 -7.59
C PRO A 328 9.67 -0.72 -8.24
N SER A 329 8.96 -1.80 -7.91
CA SER A 329 9.27 -3.17 -8.35
C SER A 329 8.60 -3.56 -9.68
N GLY A 330 7.63 -2.77 -10.13
CA GLY A 330 6.92 -2.97 -11.39
C GLY A 330 7.64 -2.36 -12.60
N ALA A 331 7.22 -2.73 -13.80
CA ALA A 331 7.70 -2.09 -15.03
C ALA A 331 7.34 -0.59 -15.11
N VAL A 332 6.34 -0.17 -14.35
CA VAL A 332 5.86 1.20 -14.20
C VAL A 332 5.49 1.39 -12.73
N ALA A 333 5.88 2.50 -12.11
CA ALA A 333 5.49 2.82 -10.74
C ALA A 333 4.03 3.30 -10.65
N VAL A 334 3.63 4.20 -11.55
CA VAL A 334 2.28 4.77 -11.59
C VAL A 334 1.66 4.73 -12.98
N ASP A 335 0.49 4.12 -13.10
CA ASP A 335 -0.36 4.21 -14.29
C ASP A 335 -1.37 5.36 -14.11
N ILE A 336 -1.32 6.35 -15.02
CA ILE A 336 -2.22 7.49 -15.00
C ILE A 336 -3.07 7.57 -16.27
N SER A 337 -4.39 7.51 -16.09
CA SER A 337 -5.37 7.64 -17.18
C SER A 337 -5.63 9.10 -17.61
N SER A 338 -5.01 10.08 -16.95
CA SER A 338 -5.26 11.52 -17.15
C SER A 338 -4.00 12.36 -16.89
N LEU A 339 -3.78 13.39 -17.70
CA LEU A 339 -2.50 14.09 -17.83
C LEU A 339 -2.14 15.14 -16.76
N ASN A 340 -2.87 15.24 -15.64
CA ASN A 340 -2.55 16.19 -14.56
C ASN A 340 -2.83 15.60 -13.17
N ARG A 341 -2.40 14.36 -12.93
CA ARG A 341 -2.67 13.63 -11.68
C ARG A 341 -1.50 13.55 -10.72
N LEU A 342 -0.41 14.25 -11.01
CA LEU A 342 0.80 14.25 -10.22
C LEU A 342 1.19 15.69 -9.93
N ASP A 343 1.39 16.02 -8.66
CA ASP A 343 1.83 17.34 -8.22
C ASP A 343 2.93 17.20 -7.16
N GLY A 344 4.16 17.57 -7.50
CA GLY A 344 5.29 17.56 -6.57
C GLY A 344 5.70 16.18 -6.05
N CYS A 345 5.32 15.10 -6.73
CA CYS A 345 5.71 13.74 -6.35
C CYS A 345 7.20 13.48 -6.63
N THR A 346 7.86 12.72 -5.77
CA THR A 346 9.27 12.30 -5.96
C THR A 346 9.34 10.85 -6.40
N PHE A 347 10.10 10.54 -7.44
CA PHE A 347 10.30 9.18 -7.94
C PHE A 347 11.78 8.79 -7.88
N ASN A 348 12.11 7.73 -7.14
CA ASN A 348 13.45 7.18 -7.05
C ASN A 348 13.42 5.75 -7.64
N SER A 349 14.06 5.55 -8.79
CA SER A 349 14.11 4.27 -9.49
C SER A 349 15.09 3.30 -8.81
N ASP A 350 14.76 2.01 -8.87
CA ASP A 350 15.67 0.91 -8.51
C ASP A 350 16.73 0.62 -9.61
N GLY A 351 16.64 1.33 -10.74
CA GLY A 351 17.44 1.12 -11.95
C GLY A 351 16.68 0.45 -13.10
N THR A 352 15.40 0.12 -12.90
CA THR A 352 14.54 -0.51 -13.91
C THR A 352 13.17 0.17 -14.01
N GLY A 353 12.49 -0.05 -15.14
CA GLY A 353 11.11 0.40 -15.35
C GLY A 353 10.92 1.92 -15.46
N HIS A 354 9.68 2.35 -15.53
CA HIS A 354 9.31 3.76 -15.72
C HIS A 354 8.68 4.35 -14.46
N ALA A 355 8.81 5.67 -14.26
CA ALA A 355 8.10 6.34 -13.17
C ALA A 355 6.60 6.34 -13.44
N ILE A 356 6.22 6.68 -14.68
CA ILE A 356 4.82 6.83 -15.06
C ILE A 356 4.56 6.21 -16.45
N ASP A 357 3.35 5.69 -16.64
CA ASP A 357 2.79 5.36 -17.95
C ASP A 357 1.57 6.23 -18.23
N LEU A 358 1.62 6.92 -19.38
CA LEU A 358 0.56 7.80 -19.86
C LEU A 358 -0.41 7.09 -20.82
N GLY A 359 -0.12 5.84 -21.17
CA GLY A 359 -0.85 5.10 -22.19
C GLY A 359 -0.72 5.74 -23.57
N THR A 360 -1.85 5.78 -24.30
CA THR A 360 -1.91 6.31 -25.67
C THR A 360 -2.41 7.74 -25.69
N VAL A 361 -1.66 8.61 -26.36
CA VAL A 361 -2.05 10.00 -26.66
C VAL A 361 -2.50 10.10 -28.12
N ASP A 362 -3.79 10.33 -28.34
CA ASP A 362 -4.45 10.32 -29.66
C ASP A 362 -4.89 11.71 -30.15
N ALA A 363 -4.56 12.77 -29.41
CA ALA A 363 -4.76 14.17 -29.78
C ALA A 363 -3.63 15.06 -29.23
N ASP A 364 -3.45 16.24 -29.83
CA ASP A 364 -2.58 17.28 -29.28
C ASP A 364 -3.03 17.65 -27.86
N THR A 365 -2.12 17.55 -26.90
CA THR A 365 -2.44 17.75 -25.49
C THR A 365 -1.20 18.16 -24.69
N SER A 366 -1.40 18.50 -23.42
CA SER A 366 -0.31 18.92 -22.53
C SER A 366 -0.48 18.39 -21.12
N MET A 367 0.65 18.13 -20.46
CA MET A 367 0.75 17.88 -19.02
C MET A 367 1.69 18.88 -18.35
N SER A 368 1.55 19.02 -17.04
CA SER A 368 2.56 19.69 -16.20
C SER A 368 3.48 18.66 -15.56
N TRP A 369 4.76 19.01 -15.38
CA TRP A 369 5.73 18.16 -14.69
C TRP A 369 6.56 18.98 -13.69
N ASN A 370 6.39 18.67 -12.41
CA ASN A 370 7.15 19.25 -11.31
C ASN A 370 7.66 18.17 -10.33
N CYS A 371 7.76 16.93 -10.82
CA CYS A 371 8.11 15.77 -10.03
C CYS A 371 9.62 15.51 -10.12
N PRO A 372 10.40 15.63 -9.02
CA PRO A 372 11.82 15.28 -9.05
C PRO A 372 12.01 13.78 -9.22
N THR A 373 13.07 13.41 -9.94
CA THR A 373 13.39 12.01 -10.26
C THR A 373 14.85 11.68 -10.00
N SER A 374 15.14 10.45 -9.57
CA SER A 374 16.50 9.93 -9.47
C SER A 374 16.58 8.46 -9.88
N GLY A 375 17.76 7.97 -10.28
CA GLY A 375 17.97 6.57 -10.67
C GLY A 375 17.51 6.18 -12.08
N TYR A 376 16.77 7.05 -12.78
CA TYR A 376 16.31 6.83 -14.16
C TYR A 376 17.39 7.10 -15.22
N ALA A 377 17.14 6.67 -16.45
CA ALA A 377 17.99 6.88 -17.62
C ALA A 377 18.26 8.36 -17.87
N SER A 378 19.45 8.67 -18.41
CA SER A 378 19.90 10.03 -18.72
C SER A 378 19.60 10.49 -20.15
N SER A 379 19.06 9.60 -20.99
CA SER A 379 18.68 9.88 -22.39
C SER A 379 17.41 9.15 -22.78
N ASP A 380 16.66 9.75 -23.71
CA ASP A 380 15.41 9.20 -24.23
C ASP A 380 15.59 7.89 -25.02
N GLY A 381 14.61 6.99 -24.87
CA GLY A 381 14.45 5.75 -25.65
C GLY A 381 15.63 4.80 -25.72
N SER A 382 16.41 4.70 -24.66
CA SER A 382 17.72 4.07 -24.66
C SER A 382 17.82 2.78 -23.83
N THR A 383 16.95 2.59 -22.82
CA THR A 383 17.16 1.53 -21.81
C THR A 383 15.90 0.82 -21.30
N GLY A 384 14.71 1.40 -21.44
CA GLY A 384 13.52 0.91 -20.73
C GLY A 384 13.51 1.29 -19.25
N ASN A 385 14.33 2.28 -18.86
CA ASN A 385 14.36 2.91 -17.53
C ASN A 385 14.20 4.44 -17.64
N GLU A 386 13.51 4.94 -18.67
CA GLU A 386 13.17 6.35 -18.82
C GLU A 386 12.07 6.76 -17.83
N VAL A 387 11.98 8.04 -17.45
CA VAL A 387 10.97 8.51 -16.49
C VAL A 387 9.55 8.29 -17.00
N ILE A 388 9.26 8.68 -18.24
CA ILE A 388 7.91 8.65 -18.81
C ILE A 388 7.81 7.60 -19.91
N LEU A 389 6.88 6.65 -19.77
CA LEU A 389 6.42 5.78 -20.84
C LEU A 389 5.17 6.39 -21.50
N VAL A 390 5.15 6.45 -22.83
CA VAL A 390 4.00 6.95 -23.59
C VAL A 390 3.94 6.37 -25.00
N ASN A 391 2.75 6.34 -25.60
CA ASN A 391 2.54 6.09 -27.01
C ASN A 391 1.81 7.27 -27.67
N VAL A 392 2.55 8.20 -28.28
CA VAL A 392 1.94 9.33 -29.01
C VAL A 392 1.61 8.90 -30.45
N THR A 393 0.35 9.04 -30.84
CA THR A 393 -0.13 8.67 -32.17
C THR A 393 0.42 9.62 -33.25
N ALA A 394 0.67 9.11 -34.45
CA ALA A 394 1.16 9.90 -35.60
C ALA A 394 0.34 11.18 -35.83
N GLY A 395 1.02 12.31 -36.02
CA GLY A 395 0.39 13.60 -36.28
C GLY A 395 -0.04 14.38 -35.04
N ASN A 396 0.12 13.80 -33.84
CA ASN A 396 -0.17 14.46 -32.58
C ASN A 396 1.11 14.78 -31.79
N THR A 397 0.97 15.70 -30.84
CA THR A 397 2.03 16.15 -29.94
C THR A 397 1.57 16.11 -28.48
N LEU A 398 2.36 15.45 -27.63
CA LEU A 398 2.28 15.62 -26.18
C LEU A 398 3.25 16.72 -25.75
N THR A 399 2.75 17.79 -25.14
CA THR A 399 3.57 18.85 -24.54
C THR A 399 3.76 18.62 -23.05
N VAL A 400 5.01 18.48 -22.58
CA VAL A 400 5.33 18.29 -21.15
C VAL A 400 5.93 19.59 -20.60
N ASN A 401 5.14 20.35 -19.85
CA ASN A 401 5.54 21.64 -19.28
C ASN A 401 6.31 21.42 -17.97
N VAL A 402 7.63 21.43 -18.04
CA VAL A 402 8.51 21.17 -16.90
C VAL A 402 8.74 22.45 -16.07
N SER A 403 8.59 22.36 -14.74
CA SER A 403 8.81 23.49 -13.83
C SER A 403 9.46 23.06 -12.51
N GLY A 404 10.50 23.79 -12.08
CA GLY A 404 11.13 23.60 -10.76
C GLY A 404 11.96 22.32 -10.59
N VAL A 405 12.06 21.48 -11.63
CA VAL A 405 12.78 20.20 -11.63
C VAL A 405 13.54 19.99 -12.94
N ALA A 406 14.37 18.94 -13.01
CA ALA A 406 15.02 18.53 -14.25
C ALA A 406 14.01 18.00 -15.27
N TYR A 407 14.34 18.09 -16.56
CA TYR A 407 13.53 17.49 -17.63
C TYR A 407 13.51 15.96 -17.47
N PRO A 408 12.33 15.33 -17.48
CA PRO A 408 12.22 13.88 -17.43
C PRO A 408 12.70 13.28 -18.76
N THR A 409 13.30 12.09 -18.70
CA THR A 409 13.55 11.29 -19.92
C THR A 409 12.27 10.58 -20.35
N VAL A 410 12.12 10.37 -21.66
CA VAL A 410 10.89 9.85 -22.25
C VAL A 410 11.19 8.64 -23.13
N TYR A 411 10.36 7.61 -22.99
CA TYR A 411 10.27 6.50 -23.93
C TYR A 411 8.93 6.57 -24.69
N ASN A 412 8.96 7.22 -25.85
CA ASN A 412 7.81 7.29 -26.75
C ASN A 412 7.83 6.08 -27.70
N THR A 413 6.90 5.16 -27.52
CA THR A 413 6.70 3.97 -28.37
C THR A 413 5.89 4.26 -29.63
N GLY A 414 5.26 5.43 -29.69
CA GLY A 414 4.47 5.90 -30.83
C GLY A 414 5.29 6.60 -31.90
N SER A 415 4.60 7.10 -32.94
CA SER A 415 5.22 7.84 -34.06
C SER A 415 4.89 9.34 -34.08
N GLY A 416 4.10 9.81 -33.11
CA GLY A 416 3.91 11.23 -32.84
C GLY A 416 5.09 11.84 -32.09
N THR A 417 4.91 13.07 -31.60
CA THR A 417 5.99 13.85 -30.97
C THR A 417 5.75 14.05 -29.48
N VAL A 418 6.81 13.95 -28.67
CA VAL A 418 6.82 14.49 -27.31
C VAL A 418 7.66 15.76 -27.34
N TYR A 419 7.06 16.88 -26.93
CA TYR A 419 7.68 18.19 -26.92
C TYR A 419 7.81 18.69 -25.48
N MET A 420 9.02 19.02 -25.07
CA MET A 420 9.33 19.63 -23.78
C MET A 420 9.81 21.06 -24.03
N PRO A 421 8.94 22.08 -23.92
CA PRO A 421 9.36 23.46 -24.13
C PRO A 421 10.44 23.81 -23.11
N LEU A 422 11.54 24.36 -23.61
CA LEU A 422 12.60 24.86 -22.75
C LEU A 422 12.09 26.10 -22.00
N ALA A 423 12.55 26.27 -20.75
CA ALA A 423 12.28 27.49 -20.01
C ALA A 423 12.77 28.70 -20.82
N THR A 424 11.87 29.66 -21.03
CA THR A 424 12.18 30.89 -21.76
C THR A 424 12.55 31.99 -20.77
N TYR A 425 13.66 32.66 -21.03
CA TYR A 425 14.14 33.79 -20.24
C TYR A 425 14.27 35.02 -21.13
N SER A 426 14.23 36.20 -20.53
CA SER A 426 14.43 37.47 -21.22
C SER A 426 15.80 38.05 -20.91
N LEU A 427 16.49 38.50 -21.96
CA LEU A 427 17.63 39.40 -21.88
C LEU A 427 17.17 40.78 -22.33
N SER A 428 17.01 41.67 -21.35
CA SER A 428 16.60 43.04 -21.56
C SER A 428 17.81 43.97 -21.48
N PHE A 429 17.93 44.89 -22.43
CA PHE A 429 18.92 45.95 -22.42
C PHE A 429 18.23 47.27 -22.14
N SER A 430 18.74 48.06 -21.20
CA SER A 430 18.21 49.39 -20.90
C SER A 430 19.22 50.48 -21.28
N GLY A 431 18.79 51.73 -21.36
CA GLY A 431 19.64 52.88 -21.67
C GLY A 431 19.90 53.08 -23.17
N ILE A 432 19.18 52.39 -24.05
CA ILE A 432 19.41 52.45 -25.50
C ILE A 432 18.63 53.61 -26.15
N PRO A 433 19.31 54.54 -26.84
CA PRO A 433 18.64 55.59 -27.60
C PRO A 433 17.73 55.03 -28.71
N SER A 434 16.65 55.76 -29.01
CA SER A 434 15.80 55.44 -30.14
C SER A 434 16.58 55.54 -31.46
N GLY A 435 16.32 54.62 -32.39
CA GLY A 435 17.01 54.55 -33.68
C GLY A 435 18.33 53.79 -33.68
N VAL A 436 18.68 53.15 -32.55
CA VAL A 436 19.81 52.21 -32.48
C VAL A 436 19.33 50.81 -32.87
N GLU A 437 20.06 50.16 -33.75
CA GLU A 437 19.92 48.74 -34.07
C GLU A 437 20.68 47.91 -33.03
N TYR A 438 20.02 46.92 -32.44
CA TYR A 438 20.67 45.90 -31.62
C TYR A 438 20.77 44.58 -32.38
N ARG A 439 21.91 43.91 -32.25
CA ARG A 439 22.17 42.57 -32.79
C ARG A 439 22.69 41.67 -31.69
N LEU A 440 22.18 40.44 -31.65
CA LEU A 440 22.65 39.39 -30.75
C LEU A 440 23.16 38.21 -31.55
N ARG A 441 24.39 37.77 -31.28
CA ARG A 441 25.05 36.67 -31.97
C ARG A 441 25.50 35.59 -30.98
N GLN A 442 25.29 34.34 -31.35
CA GLN A 442 25.83 33.19 -30.64
C GLN A 442 27.08 32.68 -31.39
N GLY A 443 28.21 32.59 -30.69
CA GLY A 443 29.51 32.34 -31.32
C GLY A 443 29.91 33.42 -32.32
N SER A 444 30.86 33.11 -33.21
CA SER A 444 31.47 34.12 -34.09
C SER A 444 30.59 34.59 -35.25
N TYR A 445 29.53 33.86 -35.61
CA TYR A 445 28.80 34.11 -36.88
C TYR A 445 27.27 33.98 -36.84
N ASN A 446 26.68 33.30 -35.85
CA ASN A 446 25.25 33.01 -35.89
C ASN A 446 24.43 34.20 -35.34
N LEU A 447 23.69 34.90 -36.20
CA LEU A 447 22.81 35.99 -35.80
C LEU A 447 21.51 35.40 -35.23
N GLN A 448 21.31 35.59 -33.94
CA GLN A 448 20.12 35.12 -33.23
C GLN A 448 19.00 36.15 -33.27
N HIS A 449 19.35 37.44 -33.21
CA HIS A 449 18.36 38.51 -33.20
C HIS A 449 18.91 39.80 -33.81
N GLN A 450 18.04 40.56 -34.48
CA GLN A 450 18.29 41.90 -34.96
C GLN A 450 17.01 42.74 -34.90
N GLN A 451 17.08 43.93 -34.31
CA GLN A 451 15.94 44.82 -34.19
C GLN A 451 16.36 46.27 -33.99
N ASP A 452 15.59 47.21 -34.55
CA ASP A 452 15.69 48.64 -34.26
C ASP A 452 14.92 49.01 -32.99
N VAL A 453 15.55 49.79 -32.11
CA VAL A 453 14.93 50.34 -30.90
C VAL A 453 14.06 51.54 -31.31
N THR A 454 12.75 51.32 -31.39
CA THR A 454 11.82 52.26 -32.05
C THR A 454 11.15 53.27 -31.11
N THR A 455 10.96 52.94 -29.81
CA THR A 455 10.53 53.86 -28.75
C THR A 455 10.53 53.14 -27.41
N GLY A 456 10.92 53.82 -26.33
CA GLY A 456 11.09 53.20 -25.01
C GLY A 456 12.48 52.57 -24.91
N ILE A 457 13.16 52.84 -23.80
CA ILE A 457 14.60 52.72 -23.59
C ILE A 457 15.09 51.25 -23.52
N THR A 458 14.32 50.29 -24.04
CA THR A 458 14.49 48.86 -23.78
C THR A 458 14.43 47.99 -25.04
N ALA A 459 15.45 47.16 -25.23
CA ALA A 459 15.43 46.05 -26.20
C ALA A 459 15.31 44.73 -25.44
N VAL A 460 14.46 43.81 -25.87
CA VAL A 460 14.20 42.53 -25.19
C VAL A 460 14.41 41.38 -26.16
N PHE A 461 15.30 40.45 -25.79
CA PHE A 461 15.51 39.18 -26.46
C PHE A 461 14.98 38.05 -25.59
N GLN A 462 14.06 37.23 -26.11
CA GLN A 462 13.64 36.00 -25.44
C GLN A 462 14.47 34.83 -25.96
N TYR A 463 14.91 33.96 -25.06
CA TYR A 463 15.70 32.79 -25.39
C TYR A 463 15.29 31.57 -24.57
N GLU A 464 15.40 30.40 -25.18
CA GLU A 464 15.34 29.11 -24.50
C GLU A 464 16.71 28.79 -23.90
N TYR A 465 16.75 28.54 -22.59
CA TYR A 465 18.00 28.23 -21.90
C TYR A 465 18.24 26.73 -21.86
N THR A 466 19.34 26.29 -22.48
CA THR A 466 19.84 24.91 -22.42
C THR A 466 21.05 24.78 -21.50
N GLU A 467 21.93 25.78 -21.49
CA GLU A 467 23.14 25.87 -20.67
C GLU A 467 23.65 27.32 -20.65
N ASP A 468 24.59 27.63 -19.76
CA ASP A 468 25.25 28.93 -19.73
C ASP A 468 26.14 29.06 -20.98
N TYR A 469 25.74 29.90 -21.94
CA TYR A 469 26.55 30.18 -23.12
C TYR A 469 26.73 31.68 -23.39
N PRO A 470 27.91 32.11 -23.87
CA PRO A 470 28.17 33.49 -24.19
C PRO A 470 27.47 33.89 -25.49
N VAL A 471 26.81 35.04 -25.48
CA VAL A 471 26.34 35.75 -26.66
C VAL A 471 27.07 37.08 -26.78
N THR A 472 27.37 37.47 -28.02
CA THR A 472 27.92 38.78 -28.32
C THR A 472 26.78 39.71 -28.71
N VAL A 473 26.66 40.82 -28.00
CA VAL A 473 25.65 41.84 -28.22
C VAL A 473 26.34 43.04 -28.84
N SER A 474 25.81 43.57 -29.93
CA SER A 474 26.30 44.81 -30.53
C SER A 474 25.17 45.82 -30.78
N PHE A 475 25.47 47.09 -30.54
CA PHE A 475 24.57 48.21 -30.75
C PHE A 475 25.16 49.14 -31.82
N THR A 476 24.39 49.46 -32.85
CA THR A 476 24.84 50.30 -33.97
C THR A 476 23.76 51.31 -34.34
N GLY A 477 24.09 52.59 -34.48
CA GLY A 477 23.11 53.62 -34.82
C GLY A 477 23.75 54.84 -35.48
N ALA A 478 22.97 55.59 -36.25
CA ALA A 478 23.45 56.83 -36.88
C ALA A 478 23.75 57.89 -35.80
N GLY A 479 24.95 58.48 -35.84
CA GLY A 479 25.39 59.49 -34.87
C GLY A 479 26.03 58.92 -33.59
N ILE A 480 26.32 57.62 -33.53
CA ILE A 480 27.05 56.97 -32.43
C ILE A 480 28.43 56.57 -32.98
N ILE A 481 29.53 57.09 -32.40
CA ILE A 481 30.90 56.81 -32.90
C ILE A 481 31.28 55.35 -32.73
N ASP A 482 30.80 54.73 -31.65
CA ASP A 482 31.34 53.48 -31.19
C ASP A 482 30.23 52.43 -31.12
N SER A 483 30.34 51.42 -31.98
CA SER A 483 29.49 50.23 -31.89
C SER A 483 29.80 49.53 -30.57
N LYS A 484 29.02 49.78 -29.53
CA LYS A 484 29.19 49.12 -28.24
C LYS A 484 28.95 47.63 -28.45
N THR A 485 30.01 46.85 -28.24
CA THR A 485 29.97 45.39 -28.35
C THR A 485 30.50 44.79 -27.06
N PHE A 486 29.73 43.88 -26.46
CA PHE A 486 30.16 43.17 -25.27
C PHE A 486 29.56 41.76 -25.25
N SER A 487 30.15 40.89 -24.43
CA SER A 487 29.67 39.52 -24.23
C SER A 487 28.77 39.46 -23.00
N VAL A 488 27.65 38.75 -23.14
CA VAL A 488 26.71 38.44 -22.07
C VAL A 488 26.65 36.93 -21.95
N MET A 489 26.77 36.39 -20.73
CA MET A 489 26.44 35.00 -20.48
C MET A 489 24.93 34.91 -20.32
N LEU A 490 24.25 34.20 -21.23
CA LEU A 490 22.85 33.87 -21.01
C LEU A 490 22.74 32.94 -19.81
N SER A 491 21.75 33.17 -18.96
CA SER A 491 21.59 32.47 -17.68
C SER A 491 20.19 31.88 -17.56
N ASN A 492 19.97 31.02 -16.58
CA ASN A 492 18.65 30.53 -16.21
C ASN A 492 17.80 31.55 -15.42
N SER A 493 17.89 32.84 -15.76
CA SER A 493 17.12 33.91 -15.11
C SER A 493 16.94 35.09 -16.08
N ASP A 494 15.91 35.90 -15.83
CA ASP A 494 15.73 37.17 -16.54
C ASP A 494 16.90 38.11 -16.23
N GLN A 495 17.50 38.65 -17.28
CA GLN A 495 18.66 39.53 -17.19
C GLN A 495 18.30 40.93 -17.65
N ILE A 496 18.73 41.94 -16.89
CA ILE A 496 18.60 43.35 -17.28
C ILE A 496 20.00 43.97 -17.31
N ILE A 497 20.45 44.39 -18.48
CA ILE A 497 21.77 44.98 -18.69
C ILE A 497 21.63 46.46 -19.04
N PRO A 498 22.08 47.39 -18.18
CA PRO A 498 22.16 48.78 -18.55
C PRO A 498 23.29 49.01 -19.55
N VAL A 499 22.96 49.63 -20.67
CA VAL A 499 23.90 50.05 -21.71
C VAL A 499 24.07 51.55 -21.59
N ILE A 500 25.31 51.99 -21.34
CA ILE A 500 25.65 53.40 -21.25
C ILE A 500 26.26 53.82 -22.59
N PHE A 501 25.63 54.80 -23.24
CA PHE A 501 26.14 55.44 -24.44
C PHE A 501 26.85 56.73 -24.05
N ASP A 502 28.14 56.81 -24.37
CA ASP A 502 28.89 58.05 -24.27
C ASP A 502 28.53 58.93 -25.47
N PRO A 503 28.18 60.22 -25.26
CA PRO A 503 27.94 61.12 -26.38
C PRO A 503 29.21 61.25 -27.21
N ASP A 504 29.05 61.30 -28.53
CA ASP A 504 30.12 61.53 -29.48
C ASP A 504 30.84 62.86 -29.13
N PRO A 505 32.14 62.87 -28.76
CA PRO A 505 32.89 64.10 -28.50
C PRO A 505 32.88 65.13 -29.65
N SER A 506 32.58 64.72 -30.88
CA SER A 506 32.44 65.57 -32.08
C SER A 506 31.08 66.29 -32.17
N TYR A 507 30.07 65.87 -31.39
CA TYR A 507 28.74 66.51 -31.31
C TYR A 507 28.53 67.32 -30.01
N ILE A 508 29.57 67.47 -29.20
CA ILE A 508 29.54 68.41 -28.06
C ILE A 508 29.81 69.81 -28.63
N ALA A 509 28.75 70.60 -28.81
CA ALA A 509 28.82 72.00 -29.21
C ALA A 509 29.37 72.90 -28.09
#